data_AF-A0A1X0DKU6-F1
#
_entry.id   AF-A0A1X0DKU6-F1
#
_cell.length_a   1.000
_cell.length_b   1.000
_cell.length_c   1.000
_cell.angle_alpha   90.00
_cell.angle_beta   90.00
_cell.angle_gamma   90.00
#
_symmetry.space_group_name_H-M   'P 1'
#
loop_
_entity.id
_entity.type
_entity.pdbx_description
1 polymer ?
#
loop_
_entity_poly.entity_id
_entity_poly.type
_entity_poly.pdbx_seq_one_letter_code
_entity_poly.pdbx_strand_id
1 'polypeptide(L)'
;MTEIHKLSAYLAERERHGCRFLTEEILELFERRRVAASVALRGITSFGPRNVIRTDELLSSSEDLPVVLTAVDEAATIAALAGEVADRVTRGLLTVERARVATNGELPATAAETVLMTLLLTRRQRADGVPAHIAATSVLHRLGFMGAVCFLGVDGTIAGTRHRARFFSANTDVPMLVTAIGSRSQVGDAVAELRGLTDRPLIERVQVCKRDGRLLARPHALPGTDADGLELRQKLVVYSDEDARHDGVPIHRALVARLRSAGAAGATVLRGVWGFVGDQPPHGDRLLRLTRRVPVATVIIDTPAGIAEHFGIVDAVTAEHGLVTSEMLPAALLRDGTHCRGGLSLGRHRY
;
A
#
# COMPACT_ATOMS: atom_id res chain seq x y z
N MET A 1 18.13 16.54 7.26
CA MET A 1 17.31 15.60 6.45
C MET A 1 15.86 15.99 6.61
N THR A 2 15.16 16.28 5.52
CA THR A 2 13.72 16.57 5.55
C THR A 2 12.96 15.30 5.91
N GLU A 3 12.15 15.36 6.97
CA GLU A 3 11.30 14.24 7.37
C GLU A 3 10.12 14.13 6.38
N ILE A 4 9.94 12.95 5.79
CA ILE A 4 8.86 12.68 4.84
C ILE A 4 7.82 11.81 5.52
N HIS A 5 6.55 12.19 5.38
CA HIS A 5 5.43 11.37 5.84
C HIS A 5 4.59 10.91 4.67
N LYS A 6 3.90 9.78 4.88
CA LYS A 6 2.95 9.21 3.93
C LYS A 6 1.59 9.14 4.62
N LEU A 7 0.61 9.86 4.10
CA LEU A 7 -0.79 9.75 4.50
C LEU A 7 -1.48 8.74 3.57
N SER A 8 -2.12 7.73 4.14
CA SER A 8 -3.00 6.82 3.39
C SER A 8 -4.43 6.87 3.91
N ALA A 9 -5.40 6.93 3.02
CA ALA A 9 -6.82 6.90 3.33
C ALA A 9 -7.48 5.70 2.64
N TYR A 10 -8.03 4.79 3.43
CA TYR A 10 -8.77 3.61 2.99
C TYR A 10 -10.26 3.93 3.10
N LEU A 11 -10.88 4.15 1.95
CA LEU A 11 -12.24 4.65 1.82
C LEU A 11 -13.06 3.73 0.93
N ALA A 12 -14.37 3.90 0.98
CA ALA A 12 -15.25 3.35 -0.04
C ALA A 12 -15.36 4.34 -1.21
N GLU A 13 -15.40 3.84 -2.44
CA GLU A 13 -15.44 4.68 -3.65
C GLU A 13 -16.65 5.62 -3.64
N ARG A 14 -17.77 5.17 -3.08
CA ARG A 14 -19.03 5.91 -3.05
C ARG A 14 -19.24 6.67 -1.73
N GLU A 15 -18.26 6.69 -0.83
CA GLU A 15 -18.32 7.49 0.40
C GLU A 15 -18.47 8.98 0.05
N ARG A 16 -19.31 9.68 0.83
CA ARG A 16 -19.67 11.07 0.57
C ARG A 16 -19.45 11.96 1.78
N HIS A 17 -19.05 13.19 1.51
CA HIS A 17 -19.07 14.30 2.45
C HIS A 17 -20.04 15.35 1.89
N GLY A 18 -21.17 15.57 2.59
CA GLY A 18 -22.30 16.32 2.04
C GLY A 18 -22.78 15.73 0.70
N CYS A 19 -22.83 16.56 -0.34
CA CYS A 19 -23.32 16.16 -1.67
C CYS A 19 -22.22 15.62 -2.61
N ARG A 20 -20.96 15.56 -2.20
CA ARG A 20 -19.82 15.23 -3.07
C ARG A 20 -19.19 13.90 -2.68
N PHE A 21 -18.50 13.28 -3.63
CA PHE A 21 -17.70 12.08 -3.35
C PHE A 21 -16.45 12.48 -2.56
N LEU A 22 -16.21 11.79 -1.45
CA LEU A 22 -15.11 12.09 -0.54
C LEU A 22 -13.75 11.95 -1.22
N THR A 23 -13.59 10.93 -2.08
CA THR A 23 -12.37 10.71 -2.87
C THR A 23 -12.01 11.92 -3.73
N GLU A 24 -12.99 12.53 -4.39
CA GLU A 24 -12.78 13.72 -5.22
C GLU A 24 -12.36 14.92 -4.37
N GLU A 25 -13.05 15.16 -3.24
CA GLU A 25 -12.71 16.26 -2.33
C GLU A 25 -11.28 16.16 -1.78
N ILE A 26 -10.84 14.95 -1.43
CA ILE A 26 -9.49 14.71 -0.91
C ILE A 26 -8.44 14.93 -2.01
N LEU A 27 -8.68 14.45 -3.23
CA LEU A 27 -7.76 14.65 -4.35
C LEU A 27 -7.65 16.13 -4.75
N GLU A 28 -8.75 16.87 -4.74
CA GLU A 28 -8.71 18.33 -4.91
C GLU A 28 -7.94 19.01 -3.77
N LEU A 29 -8.03 18.50 -2.54
CA LEU A 29 -7.25 19.00 -1.42
C LEU A 29 -5.75 18.76 -1.62
N PHE A 30 -5.36 17.57 -2.12
CA PHE A 30 -3.98 17.26 -2.46
C PHE A 30 -3.44 18.20 -3.55
N GLU A 31 -4.24 18.47 -4.57
CA GLU A 31 -3.92 19.42 -5.63
C GLU A 31 -3.77 20.86 -5.11
N ARG A 32 -4.75 21.35 -4.32
CA ARG A 32 -4.69 22.69 -3.71
C ARG A 32 -3.47 22.87 -2.82
N ARG A 33 -3.08 21.81 -2.10
CA ARG A 33 -1.88 21.80 -1.25
C ARG A 33 -0.59 21.53 -2.00
N ARG A 34 -0.67 21.30 -3.31
CA ARG A 34 0.46 20.98 -4.19
C ARG A 34 1.32 19.86 -3.63
N VAL A 35 0.65 18.82 -3.08
CA VAL A 35 1.32 17.67 -2.48
C VAL A 35 2.37 17.12 -3.45
N ALA A 36 3.57 16.86 -2.95
CA ALA A 36 4.71 16.46 -3.78
C ALA A 36 4.36 15.26 -4.67
N ALA A 37 3.69 14.25 -4.11
CA ALA A 37 3.05 13.20 -4.90
C ALA A 37 1.84 12.57 -4.19
N SER A 38 0.86 12.14 -4.97
CA SER A 38 -0.26 11.33 -4.50
C SER A 38 -0.70 10.31 -5.55
N VAL A 39 -1.35 9.24 -5.11
CA VAL A 39 -1.95 8.23 -5.99
C VAL A 39 -3.26 7.73 -5.40
N ALA A 40 -4.28 7.61 -6.24
CA ALA A 40 -5.52 6.93 -5.93
C ALA A 40 -5.50 5.54 -6.56
N LEU A 41 -5.55 4.50 -5.73
CA LEU A 41 -5.63 3.11 -6.15
C LEU A 41 -7.04 2.58 -5.90
N ARG A 42 -7.61 1.91 -6.90
CA ARG A 42 -8.87 1.17 -6.74
C ARG A 42 -8.54 -0.28 -6.37
N GLY A 43 -9.08 -0.76 -5.25
CA GLY A 43 -8.96 -2.16 -4.85
C GLY A 43 -10.05 -3.02 -5.46
N ILE A 44 -9.87 -4.34 -5.33
CA ILE A 44 -10.78 -5.34 -5.89
C ILE A 44 -11.70 -5.94 -4.83
N THR A 45 -11.26 -5.96 -3.57
CA THR A 45 -12.08 -6.42 -2.44
C THR A 45 -11.63 -5.78 -1.13
N SER A 46 -12.54 -5.50 -0.20
CA SER A 46 -12.20 -5.12 1.17
C SER A 46 -13.30 -5.47 2.17
N PHE A 47 -12.93 -5.44 3.45
CA PHE A 47 -13.86 -5.26 4.57
C PHE A 47 -13.24 -4.32 5.60
N GLY A 48 -14.10 -3.65 6.37
CA GLY A 48 -13.70 -2.80 7.49
C GLY A 48 -14.50 -3.13 8.74
N PRO A 49 -14.58 -2.22 9.73
CA PRO A 49 -15.14 -2.50 11.05
C PRO A 49 -16.60 -2.99 11.07
N ARG A 50 -17.38 -2.64 10.04
CA ARG A 50 -18.77 -3.12 9.88
C ARG A 50 -18.88 -4.51 9.24
N ASN A 51 -17.76 -5.15 8.90
CA ASN A 51 -17.70 -6.43 8.22
C ASN A 51 -18.53 -6.50 6.92
N VAL A 52 -18.68 -5.37 6.22
CA VAL A 52 -19.30 -5.32 4.89
C VAL A 52 -18.24 -5.61 3.84
N ILE A 53 -18.45 -6.66 3.05
CA ILE A 53 -17.59 -6.97 1.91
C ILE A 53 -17.93 -6.01 0.78
N ARG A 54 -16.89 -5.37 0.28
CA ARG A 54 -16.89 -4.58 -0.95
C ARG A 54 -16.09 -5.37 -1.97
N THR A 55 -16.64 -5.68 -3.14
CA THR A 55 -15.96 -6.53 -4.13
C THR A 55 -16.44 -6.19 -5.54
N ASP A 56 -15.64 -6.56 -6.56
CA ASP A 56 -15.96 -6.47 -8.01
C ASP A 56 -16.53 -7.79 -8.59
N GLU A 57 -16.84 -8.77 -7.73
CA GLU A 57 -17.23 -10.13 -8.10
C GLU A 57 -18.65 -10.27 -8.66
N LEU A 58 -19.54 -9.30 -8.42
CA LEU A 58 -20.93 -9.35 -8.87
C LEU A 58 -21.14 -8.20 -9.85
N LEU A 59 -21.10 -8.47 -11.16
CA LEU A 59 -21.37 -7.54 -12.30
C LEU A 59 -22.71 -6.78 -12.18
N SER A 60 -22.86 -5.99 -11.13
CA SER A 60 -24.05 -5.32 -10.67
C SER A 60 -23.67 -3.87 -10.44
N SER A 61 -24.57 -2.95 -10.78
CA SER A 61 -24.34 -1.51 -10.69
C SER A 61 -24.28 -0.96 -9.26
N SER A 62 -24.17 -1.83 -8.25
CA SER A 62 -24.27 -1.52 -6.81
C SER A 62 -22.98 -1.75 -6.02
N GLU A 63 -21.86 -2.02 -6.69
CA GLU A 63 -20.57 -2.23 -6.01
C GLU A 63 -19.99 -0.90 -5.49
N ASP A 64 -19.56 -0.91 -4.23
CA ASP A 64 -18.88 0.20 -3.56
C ASP A 64 -17.43 -0.22 -3.31
N LEU A 65 -16.57 -0.12 -4.32
CA LEU A 65 -15.21 -0.68 -4.25
C LEU A 65 -14.33 0.08 -3.25
N PRO A 66 -13.33 -0.56 -2.61
CA PRO A 66 -12.34 0.16 -1.83
C PRO A 66 -11.47 1.07 -2.70
N VAL A 67 -11.18 2.26 -2.21
CA VAL A 67 -10.18 3.17 -2.76
C VAL A 67 -9.14 3.46 -1.69
N VAL A 68 -7.86 3.37 -2.06
CA VAL A 68 -6.74 3.77 -1.23
C VAL A 68 -6.09 5.01 -1.84
N LEU A 69 -6.23 6.13 -1.17
CA LEU A 69 -5.55 7.38 -1.51
C LEU A 69 -4.26 7.46 -0.71
N THR A 70 -3.13 7.63 -1.38
CA THR A 70 -1.83 7.81 -0.70
C THR A 70 -1.23 9.14 -1.13
N ALA A 71 -0.82 9.96 -0.18
CA ALA A 71 -0.13 11.23 -0.37
C ALA A 71 1.21 11.21 0.37
N VAL A 72 2.26 11.72 -0.27
CA VAL A 72 3.60 11.79 0.29
C VAL A 72 4.12 13.22 0.15
N ASP A 73 4.61 13.76 1.27
CA ASP A 73 5.24 15.08 1.31
C ASP A 73 6.08 15.23 2.58
N GLU A 74 6.65 16.43 2.77
CA GLU A 74 7.24 16.85 4.02
C GLU A 74 6.26 16.69 5.20
N ALA A 75 6.82 16.34 6.36
CA ALA A 75 6.07 16.06 7.58
C ALA A 75 5.04 17.14 7.94
N ALA A 76 5.41 18.41 7.85
CA ALA A 76 4.51 19.53 8.17
C ALA A 76 3.31 19.62 7.22
N THR A 77 3.54 19.43 5.91
CA THR A 77 2.49 19.43 4.89
C THR A 77 1.51 18.29 5.13
N ILE A 78 2.03 17.08 5.38
CA ILE A 78 1.21 15.90 5.65
C ILE A 78 0.45 16.03 6.97
N ALA A 79 1.06 16.54 8.04
CA ALA A 79 0.37 16.72 9.32
C ALA A 79 -0.85 17.65 9.20
N ALA A 80 -0.69 18.78 8.50
CA ALA A 80 -1.78 19.71 8.27
C ALA A 80 -2.87 19.10 7.36
N LEU A 81 -2.45 18.41 6.29
CA LEU A 81 -3.34 17.72 5.37
C LEU A 81 -4.14 16.60 6.06
N ALA A 82 -3.49 15.84 6.94
CA ALA A 82 -4.09 14.73 7.68
C ALA A 82 -5.25 15.22 8.57
N GLY A 83 -5.11 16.36 9.25
CA GLY A 83 -6.20 16.98 10.01
C GLY A 83 -7.39 17.36 9.14
N GLU A 84 -7.13 18.02 8.01
CA GLU A 84 -8.19 18.43 7.08
C GLU A 84 -8.91 17.25 6.40
N VAL A 85 -8.18 16.16 6.10
CA VAL A 85 -8.79 14.93 5.61
C VAL A 85 -9.61 14.27 6.72
N ALA A 86 -9.09 14.21 7.95
CA ALA A 86 -9.81 13.65 9.09
C ALA A 86 -11.16 14.34 9.32
N ASP A 87 -11.23 15.67 9.20
CA ASP A 87 -12.47 16.43 9.39
C ASP A 87 -13.56 16.08 8.36
N ARG A 88 -13.17 15.66 7.15
CA ARG A 88 -14.09 15.30 6.05
C ARG A 88 -14.49 13.83 6.07
N VAL A 89 -13.65 12.97 6.63
CA VAL A 89 -13.89 11.53 6.66
C VAL A 89 -14.95 11.22 7.73
N THR A 90 -16.10 10.76 7.27
CA THR A 90 -17.18 10.22 8.12
C THR A 90 -17.00 8.74 8.38
N ARG A 91 -16.56 7.98 7.37
CA ARG A 91 -16.25 6.56 7.47
C ARG A 91 -14.98 6.22 6.70
N GLY A 92 -14.09 5.50 7.33
CA GLY A 92 -12.83 5.08 6.73
C GLY A 92 -11.70 4.92 7.74
N LEU A 93 -10.54 4.57 7.21
CA LEU A 93 -9.31 4.47 7.99
C LEU A 93 -8.26 5.42 7.38
N LEU A 94 -7.70 6.28 8.21
CA LEU A 94 -6.56 7.13 7.85
C LEU A 94 -5.32 6.62 8.57
N THR A 95 -4.18 6.56 7.90
CA THR A 95 -2.88 6.23 8.50
C THR A 95 -1.86 7.29 8.12
N VAL A 96 -0.95 7.60 9.04
CA VAL A 96 0.23 8.41 8.74
C VAL A 96 1.47 7.61 9.11
N GLU A 97 2.36 7.46 8.14
CA GLU A 97 3.57 6.65 8.23
C GLU A 97 4.80 7.52 8.02
N ARG A 98 5.94 7.10 8.58
CA ARG A 98 7.23 7.77 8.38
C ARG A 98 7.97 7.10 7.22
N ALA A 99 8.32 7.90 6.22
CA ALA A 99 9.14 7.47 5.10
C ALA A 99 10.46 8.26 5.07
N ARG A 100 11.44 7.76 4.33
CA ARG A 100 12.66 8.50 4.02
C ARG A 100 12.91 8.45 2.52
N VAL A 101 13.44 9.52 1.96
CA VAL A 101 13.98 9.47 0.61
C VAL A 101 15.28 8.67 0.66
N ALA A 102 15.38 7.62 -0.15
CA ALA A 102 16.63 6.88 -0.31
C ALA A 102 17.59 7.71 -1.16
N THR A 103 18.79 7.94 -0.63
CA THR A 103 19.89 8.63 -1.31
C THR A 103 21.02 7.63 -1.59
N ASN A 104 21.82 7.90 -2.62
CA ASN A 104 23.03 7.12 -2.85
C ASN A 104 24.02 7.33 -1.71
N GLY A 105 24.44 6.25 -1.06
CA GLY A 105 25.59 6.23 -0.16
C GLY A 105 25.33 6.43 1.33
N GLU A 106 24.10 6.76 1.77
CA GLU A 106 23.82 7.04 3.19
C GLU A 106 22.47 6.47 3.63
N LEU A 107 22.28 5.16 3.50
CA LEU A 107 21.30 4.46 4.34
C LEU A 107 21.99 4.18 5.68
N PRO A 108 21.73 4.94 6.76
CA PRO A 108 22.45 4.77 8.03
C PRO A 108 22.37 3.33 8.51
N ALA A 109 23.50 2.75 8.93
CA ALA A 109 23.66 1.33 9.28
C ALA A 109 22.70 0.83 10.40
N THR A 110 21.99 1.73 11.08
CA THR A 110 21.13 1.46 12.23
C THR A 110 19.65 1.25 11.93
N ALA A 111 19.22 1.29 10.67
CA ALA A 111 17.82 1.05 10.34
C ALA A 111 17.61 -0.32 9.69
N ALA A 112 16.41 -0.87 9.81
CA ALA A 112 16.10 -2.29 9.56
C ALA A 112 16.76 -2.90 8.31
N GLU A 113 17.14 -4.17 8.42
CA GLU A 113 17.82 -4.94 7.38
C GLU A 113 16.98 -5.04 6.09
N THR A 114 15.66 -5.16 6.24
CA THR A 114 14.71 -5.13 5.12
C THR A 114 13.88 -3.86 5.11
N VAL A 115 13.64 -3.33 3.92
CA VAL A 115 12.83 -2.13 3.68
C VAL A 115 11.80 -2.39 2.58
N LEU A 116 10.68 -1.68 2.68
CA LEU A 116 9.75 -1.46 1.58
C LEU A 116 10.22 -0.21 0.85
N MET A 117 10.66 -0.37 -0.39
CA MET A 117 10.94 0.74 -1.30
C MET A 117 9.70 1.05 -2.13
N THR A 118 9.35 2.32 -2.26
CA THR A 118 8.28 2.81 -3.11
C THR A 118 8.82 3.78 -4.15
N LEU A 119 8.56 3.50 -5.42
CA LEU A 119 8.84 4.40 -6.55
C LEU A 119 7.53 4.98 -7.04
N LEU A 120 7.51 6.29 -7.25
CA LEU A 120 6.41 7.01 -7.87
C LEU A 120 6.83 7.36 -9.29
N LEU A 121 6.17 6.74 -10.26
CA LEU A 121 6.42 6.86 -11.70
C LEU A 121 5.14 7.35 -12.38
N THR A 122 5.21 7.59 -13.68
CA THR A 122 4.02 7.92 -14.49
C THR A 122 3.73 6.83 -15.53
N ARG A 123 2.48 6.72 -15.98
CA ARG A 123 2.10 5.71 -16.98
C ARG A 123 2.82 5.88 -18.31
N ARG A 124 3.14 7.12 -18.70
CA ARG A 124 3.85 7.43 -19.95
C ARG A 124 5.35 7.47 -19.81
N GLN A 125 5.88 7.52 -18.60
CA GLN A 125 7.32 7.52 -18.40
C GLN A 125 7.98 6.29 -19.06
N ARG A 126 9.15 6.53 -19.67
CA ARG A 126 9.94 5.53 -20.41
C ARG A 126 11.40 5.59 -19.96
N ALA A 127 12.05 4.43 -19.95
CA ALA A 127 13.50 4.26 -19.83
C ALA A 127 13.95 3.56 -21.11
N ASP A 128 14.77 4.21 -21.95
CA ASP A 128 15.27 3.62 -23.20
C ASP A 128 14.16 2.98 -24.07
N GLY A 129 13.03 3.67 -24.20
CA GLY A 129 11.86 3.20 -24.97
C GLY A 129 10.97 2.16 -24.26
N VAL A 130 11.41 1.60 -23.13
CA VAL A 130 10.63 0.64 -22.31
C VAL A 130 9.78 1.39 -21.28
N PRO A 131 8.53 0.96 -20.97
CA PRO A 131 7.75 1.52 -19.86
C PRO A 131 8.54 1.56 -18.54
N ALA A 132 8.58 2.72 -17.88
CA ALA A 132 9.44 2.93 -16.71
C ALA A 132 9.17 1.93 -15.58
N HIS A 133 7.91 1.58 -15.31
CA HIS A 133 7.56 0.56 -14.32
C HIS A 133 8.08 -0.83 -14.69
N ILE A 134 8.10 -1.20 -15.98
CA ILE A 134 8.68 -2.47 -16.45
C ILE A 134 10.20 -2.42 -16.25
N ALA A 135 10.86 -1.37 -16.74
CA ALA A 135 12.31 -1.20 -16.59
C ALA A 135 12.74 -1.24 -15.11
N ALA A 136 12.02 -0.52 -14.24
CA ALA A 136 12.24 -0.54 -12.80
C ALA A 136 12.08 -1.94 -12.21
N THR A 137 10.99 -2.65 -12.50
CA THR A 137 10.83 -4.03 -11.98
C THR A 137 11.88 -5.00 -12.50
N SER A 138 12.38 -4.84 -13.73
CA SER A 138 13.47 -5.64 -14.26
C SER A 138 14.78 -5.41 -13.50
N VAL A 139 15.10 -4.15 -13.17
CA VAL A 139 16.25 -3.81 -12.31
C VAL A 139 16.09 -4.44 -10.93
N LEU A 140 14.92 -4.27 -10.30
CA LEU A 140 14.64 -4.80 -8.96
C LEU A 140 14.74 -6.33 -8.90
N HIS A 141 14.20 -7.01 -9.91
CA HIS A 141 14.32 -8.47 -10.02
C HIS A 141 15.78 -8.90 -10.20
N ARG A 142 16.54 -8.25 -11.08
CA ARG A 142 17.96 -8.55 -11.29
C ARG A 142 18.80 -8.34 -10.02
N LEU A 143 18.48 -7.32 -9.22
CA LEU A 143 19.12 -7.05 -7.94
C LEU A 143 18.64 -7.99 -6.81
N GLY A 144 17.71 -8.90 -7.09
CA GLY A 144 17.27 -9.94 -6.16
C GLY A 144 16.32 -9.46 -5.07
N PHE A 145 15.55 -8.39 -5.30
CA PHE A 145 14.45 -8.02 -4.40
C PHE A 145 13.50 -9.21 -4.21
N MET A 146 12.90 -9.34 -3.02
CA MET A 146 12.02 -10.48 -2.68
C MET A 146 10.66 -10.45 -3.41
N GLY A 147 10.29 -9.27 -3.89
CA GLY A 147 9.07 -9.05 -4.65
C GLY A 147 8.93 -7.58 -5.00
N ALA A 148 8.27 -7.30 -6.13
CA ALA A 148 7.89 -5.95 -6.51
C ALA A 148 6.53 -5.94 -7.20
N VAL A 149 5.70 -4.94 -6.90
CA VAL A 149 4.35 -4.81 -7.44
C VAL A 149 4.14 -3.40 -7.97
N CYS A 150 3.71 -3.29 -9.23
CA CYS A 150 3.30 -2.04 -9.86
C CYS A 150 1.79 -1.90 -9.81
N PHE A 151 1.32 -0.83 -9.18
CA PHE A 151 -0.08 -0.42 -9.16
C PHE A 151 -0.32 0.74 -10.13
N LEU A 152 -1.44 0.68 -10.83
CA LEU A 152 -1.89 1.74 -11.72
C LEU A 152 -2.88 2.64 -10.98
N GLY A 153 -2.55 3.93 -10.87
CA GLY A 153 -3.45 4.92 -10.32
C GLY A 153 -4.65 5.19 -11.23
N VAL A 154 -5.80 5.49 -10.62
CA VAL A 154 -6.97 6.04 -11.33
C VAL A 154 -6.97 7.57 -11.31
N ASP A 155 -6.26 8.17 -10.35
CA ASP A 155 -6.06 9.61 -10.15
C ASP A 155 -4.80 9.81 -9.28
N GLY A 156 -4.35 11.05 -9.12
CA GLY A 156 -3.31 11.43 -8.18
C GLY A 156 -2.46 12.60 -8.67
N THR A 157 -1.42 12.93 -7.91
CA THR A 157 -0.58 14.12 -8.10
C THR A 157 0.87 13.70 -8.33
N ILE A 158 1.55 14.30 -9.30
CA ILE A 158 3.01 14.16 -9.46
C ILE A 158 3.59 15.55 -9.60
N ALA A 159 4.63 15.85 -8.81
CA ALA A 159 5.27 17.16 -8.78
C ALA A 159 4.25 18.31 -8.60
N GLY A 160 3.27 18.12 -7.72
CA GLY A 160 2.22 19.10 -7.42
C GLY A 160 1.14 19.27 -8.51
N THR A 161 1.16 18.49 -9.59
CA THR A 161 0.16 18.54 -10.67
C THR A 161 -0.73 17.31 -10.65
N ARG A 162 -2.05 17.48 -10.72
CA ARG A 162 -3.03 16.38 -10.68
C ARG A 162 -3.24 15.75 -12.06
N HIS A 163 -3.30 14.42 -12.11
CA HIS A 163 -3.52 13.61 -13.31
C HIS A 163 -4.59 12.55 -13.05
N ARG A 164 -5.69 12.59 -13.81
CA ARG A 164 -6.87 11.71 -13.61
C ARG A 164 -7.22 10.91 -14.85
N ALA A 165 -7.40 9.59 -14.70
CA ALA A 165 -7.86 8.73 -15.79
C ALA A 165 -9.27 9.16 -16.24
N ARG A 166 -9.41 9.55 -17.51
CA ARG A 166 -10.73 9.79 -18.12
C ARG A 166 -11.11 8.59 -18.97
N PHE A 167 -12.30 8.03 -18.75
CA PHE A 167 -12.83 6.81 -19.40
C PHE A 167 -12.78 6.82 -20.95
N PHE A 168 -12.72 8.00 -21.59
CA PHE A 168 -12.70 8.15 -23.05
C PHE A 168 -11.47 8.91 -23.58
N SER A 169 -10.45 9.20 -22.77
CA SER A 169 -9.22 9.81 -23.28
C SER A 169 -8.13 8.76 -23.48
N ALA A 170 -7.53 8.74 -24.67
CA ALA A 170 -6.41 7.85 -25.00
C ALA A 170 -5.12 8.15 -24.20
N ASN A 171 -5.16 9.14 -23.31
CA ASN A 171 -3.99 9.96 -23.04
C ASN A 171 -4.01 10.55 -21.61
N THR A 172 -4.01 9.68 -20.59
CA THR A 172 -3.79 10.14 -19.21
C THR A 172 -2.47 9.62 -18.66
N ASP A 173 -1.61 10.54 -18.25
CA ASP A 173 -0.36 10.24 -17.54
C ASP A 173 -0.59 10.09 -16.02
N VAL A 174 -1.46 9.15 -15.64
CA VAL A 174 -1.75 8.87 -14.23
C VAL A 174 -0.50 8.38 -13.48
N PRO A 175 -0.42 8.61 -12.16
CA PRO A 175 0.65 8.06 -11.34
C PRO A 175 0.64 6.53 -11.33
N MET A 176 1.82 5.95 -11.27
CA MET A 176 2.07 4.53 -11.02
C MET A 176 2.90 4.40 -9.75
N LEU A 177 2.52 3.47 -8.89
CA LEU A 177 3.20 3.20 -7.63
C LEU A 177 3.86 1.82 -7.72
N VAL A 178 5.18 1.76 -7.59
CA VAL A 178 5.94 0.50 -7.56
C VAL A 178 6.44 0.26 -6.16
N THR A 179 5.90 -0.75 -5.46
CA THR A 179 6.43 -1.21 -4.17
C THR A 179 7.41 -2.35 -4.38
N ALA A 180 8.52 -2.39 -3.65
CA ALA A 180 9.48 -3.48 -3.70
C ALA A 180 10.04 -3.79 -2.31
N ILE A 181 10.20 -5.07 -1.98
CA ILE A 181 10.75 -5.52 -0.69
C ILE A 181 12.17 -6.02 -0.90
N GLY A 182 13.14 -5.41 -0.21
CA GLY A 182 14.54 -5.76 -0.37
C GLY A 182 15.42 -5.27 0.78
N SER A 183 16.69 -5.65 0.75
CA SER A 183 17.67 -5.18 1.71
C SER A 183 18.10 -3.75 1.43
N ARG A 184 18.72 -3.11 2.43
CA ARG A 184 19.31 -1.77 2.25
C ARG A 184 20.36 -1.70 1.16
N SER A 185 21.19 -2.74 1.04
CA SER A 185 22.22 -2.80 -0.01
C SER A 185 21.56 -2.82 -1.38
N GLN A 186 20.54 -3.66 -1.56
CA GLN A 186 19.79 -3.75 -2.81
C GLN A 186 19.10 -2.43 -3.17
N VAL A 187 18.59 -1.69 -2.18
CA VAL A 187 18.08 -0.34 -2.41
C VAL A 187 19.18 0.60 -2.87
N GLY A 188 20.35 0.61 -2.23
CA GLY A 188 21.48 1.46 -2.66
C GLY A 188 21.85 1.26 -4.12
N ASP A 189 21.94 0.00 -4.55
CA ASP A 189 22.22 -0.40 -5.93
C ASP A 189 21.08 0.00 -6.87
N ALA A 190 19.83 -0.25 -6.47
CA ALA A 190 18.65 0.11 -7.25
C ALA A 190 18.53 1.63 -7.44
N VAL A 191 18.76 2.43 -6.41
CA VAL A 191 18.73 3.90 -6.51
C VAL A 191 19.80 4.38 -7.48
N ALA A 192 20.99 3.77 -7.49
CA ALA A 192 22.04 4.11 -8.45
C ALA A 192 21.63 3.83 -9.90
N GLU A 193 21.03 2.67 -10.17
CA GLU A 193 20.59 2.29 -11.52
C GLU A 193 19.31 3.04 -11.97
N LEU A 194 18.45 3.45 -11.03
CA LEU A 194 17.16 4.07 -11.32
C LEU A 194 17.16 5.60 -11.24
N ARG A 195 18.31 6.26 -11.05
CA ARG A 195 18.40 7.74 -10.95
C ARG A 195 17.73 8.48 -12.11
N GLY A 196 17.77 7.93 -13.33
CA GLY A 196 17.11 8.53 -14.50
C GLY A 196 15.58 8.40 -14.51
N LEU A 197 15.00 7.60 -13.61
CA LEU A 197 13.56 7.32 -13.54
C LEU A 197 12.90 7.96 -12.33
N THR A 198 13.57 8.09 -11.20
CA THR A 198 12.98 8.79 -10.06
C THR A 198 14.06 9.37 -9.18
N ASP A 199 13.86 10.64 -8.80
CA ASP A 199 14.79 11.35 -7.92
C ASP A 199 14.44 11.16 -6.44
N ARG A 200 13.27 10.56 -6.14
CA ARG A 200 12.75 10.47 -4.76
C ARG A 200 12.18 9.09 -4.42
N PRO A 201 12.97 8.00 -4.56
CA PRO A 201 12.56 6.70 -4.07
C PRO A 201 12.33 6.78 -2.56
N LEU A 202 11.19 6.29 -2.09
CA LEU A 202 10.84 6.29 -0.67
C LEU A 202 11.19 4.95 -0.07
N ILE A 203 11.61 4.94 1.19
CA ILE A 203 11.83 3.71 1.95
C ILE A 203 11.16 3.77 3.30
N GLU A 204 10.63 2.62 3.68
CA GLU A 204 9.94 2.36 4.93
C GLU A 204 10.49 1.08 5.54
N ARG A 205 10.59 1.03 6.86
CA ARG A 205 11.07 -0.16 7.56
C ARG A 205 9.96 -1.22 7.55
N VAL A 206 10.33 -2.46 7.23
CA VAL A 206 9.43 -3.61 7.32
C VAL A 206 10.18 -4.83 7.87
N GLN A 207 9.45 -5.80 8.41
CA GLN A 207 9.98 -7.15 8.66
C GLN A 207 9.27 -8.15 7.77
N VAL A 208 10.06 -9.03 7.16
CA VAL A 208 9.52 -10.15 6.41
C VAL A 208 9.16 -11.25 7.39
N CYS A 209 7.89 -11.58 7.44
CA CYS A 209 7.37 -12.64 8.30
C CYS A 209 7.41 -13.99 7.58
N LYS A 210 7.06 -14.02 6.29
CA LYS A 210 7.06 -15.24 5.48
C LYS A 210 7.50 -14.99 4.05
N ARG A 211 8.08 -16.02 3.43
CA ARG A 211 8.36 -16.07 2.00
C ARG A 211 8.19 -17.51 1.51
N ASP A 212 7.29 -17.70 0.55
CA ASP A 212 7.05 -18.96 -0.17
C ASP A 212 6.90 -20.15 0.79
N GLY A 213 5.94 -20.02 1.71
CA GLY A 213 5.66 -21.01 2.74
C GLY A 213 6.58 -21.00 3.95
N ARG A 214 7.82 -20.51 3.81
CA ARG A 214 8.79 -20.48 4.91
C ARG A 214 8.48 -19.35 5.89
N LEU A 215 8.21 -19.70 7.13
CA LEU A 215 8.12 -18.75 8.25
C LEU A 215 9.53 -18.26 8.62
N LEU A 216 9.78 -16.96 8.49
CA LEU A 216 11.04 -16.30 8.83
C LEU A 216 10.97 -15.67 10.23
N ALA A 217 9.85 -15.02 10.52
CA ALA A 217 9.57 -14.38 11.80
C ALA A 217 8.05 -14.23 11.99
N ARG A 218 7.60 -14.16 13.24
CA ARG A 218 6.24 -13.66 13.54
C ARG A 218 6.22 -12.13 13.46
N PRO A 219 5.06 -11.50 13.19
CA PRO A 219 4.93 -10.05 13.24
C PRO A 219 5.51 -9.51 14.55
N HIS A 220 6.23 -8.39 14.50
CA HIS A 220 6.85 -7.82 15.69
C HIS A 220 5.84 -7.67 16.81
N ALA A 221 6.22 -8.07 18.02
CA ALA A 221 5.43 -7.80 19.21
C ALA A 221 5.52 -6.30 19.51
N LEU A 222 4.43 -5.58 19.26
CA LEU A 222 4.32 -4.15 19.54
C LEU A 222 3.36 -3.94 20.71
N PRO A 223 3.63 -2.96 21.59
CA PRO A 223 2.65 -2.58 22.60
C PRO A 223 1.42 -1.95 21.95
N GLY A 224 0.26 -2.03 22.61
CA GLY A 224 -0.96 -1.38 22.12
C GLY A 224 -0.87 0.15 22.06
N THR A 225 -0.03 0.74 22.91
CA THR A 225 0.27 2.18 22.94
C THR A 225 1.77 2.41 23.05
N ASP A 226 2.24 3.58 22.62
CA ASP A 226 3.61 4.01 22.91
C ASP A 226 3.76 4.58 24.34
N ALA A 227 4.93 5.14 24.63
CA ALA A 227 5.25 5.72 25.94
C ALA A 227 4.43 6.98 26.26
N ASP A 228 3.90 7.67 25.25
CA ASP A 228 3.07 8.85 25.37
C ASP A 228 1.56 8.50 25.41
N GLY A 229 1.23 7.20 25.41
CA GLY A 229 -0.14 6.69 25.43
C GLY A 229 -0.85 6.72 24.08
N LEU A 230 -0.13 7.00 22.98
CA LEU A 230 -0.71 7.00 21.64
C LEU A 230 -0.91 5.56 21.14
N GLU A 231 -2.13 5.26 20.68
CA GLU A 231 -2.45 3.95 20.10
C GLU A 231 -1.57 3.65 18.89
N LEU A 232 -0.87 2.51 18.94
CA LEU A 232 -0.15 1.98 17.80
C LEU A 232 -1.05 1.03 17.02
N ARG A 233 -0.89 1.01 15.69
CA ARG A 233 -1.45 -0.03 14.84
C ARG A 233 -0.32 -0.81 14.19
N GLN A 234 -0.69 -1.93 13.59
CA GLN A 234 0.23 -2.76 12.84
C GLN A 234 -0.41 -3.10 11.50
N LYS A 235 0.40 -2.98 10.44
CA LYS A 235 0.01 -3.31 9.09
C LYS A 235 0.74 -4.57 8.66
N LEU A 236 -0.02 -5.52 8.16
CA LEU A 236 0.51 -6.72 7.52
C LEU A 236 0.16 -6.65 6.04
N VAL A 237 1.11 -6.90 5.16
CA VAL A 237 0.85 -6.96 3.72
C VAL A 237 1.23 -8.35 3.20
N VAL A 238 0.28 -9.01 2.56
CA VAL A 238 0.50 -10.27 1.86
C VAL A 238 0.54 -9.99 0.37
N TYR A 239 1.71 -10.23 -0.24
CA TYR A 239 1.88 -10.20 -1.68
C TYR A 239 1.76 -11.64 -2.22
N SER A 240 0.95 -11.85 -3.24
CA SER A 240 0.82 -13.13 -3.95
C SER A 240 0.44 -12.87 -5.40
N ASP A 241 0.56 -13.88 -6.27
CA ASP A 241 -0.11 -13.79 -7.57
C ASP A 241 -1.63 -13.99 -7.39
N GLU A 242 -2.43 -13.40 -8.29
CA GLU A 242 -3.90 -13.48 -8.25
C GLU A 242 -4.41 -14.91 -8.43
N ASP A 243 -3.69 -15.74 -9.18
CA ASP A 243 -4.00 -17.15 -9.44
C ASP A 243 -3.35 -18.11 -8.42
N ALA A 244 -2.55 -17.61 -7.48
CA ALA A 244 -2.03 -18.41 -6.37
C ALA A 244 -3.18 -18.81 -5.43
N ARG A 245 -3.26 -20.11 -5.10
CA ARG A 245 -4.39 -20.70 -4.37
C ARG A 245 -3.95 -21.36 -3.06
N HIS A 246 -4.87 -21.37 -2.11
CA HIS A 246 -4.85 -22.18 -0.90
C HIS A 246 -6.18 -22.93 -0.82
N ASP A 247 -6.13 -24.26 -0.69
CA ASP A 247 -7.31 -25.13 -0.72
C ASP A 247 -8.23 -24.87 -1.94
N GLY A 248 -7.64 -24.62 -3.11
CA GLY A 248 -8.37 -24.31 -4.34
C GLY A 248 -8.97 -22.90 -4.42
N VAL A 249 -8.84 -22.06 -3.39
CA VAL A 249 -9.34 -20.68 -3.35
C VAL A 249 -8.18 -19.70 -3.54
N PRO A 250 -8.32 -18.63 -4.36
CA PRO A 250 -7.28 -17.59 -4.45
C PRO A 250 -6.89 -17.02 -3.09
N ILE A 251 -5.59 -16.87 -2.82
CA ILE A 251 -5.05 -16.47 -1.50
C ILE A 251 -5.72 -15.22 -0.96
N HIS A 252 -5.84 -14.16 -1.76
CA HIS A 252 -6.44 -12.90 -1.33
C HIS A 252 -7.91 -13.06 -0.90
N ARG A 253 -8.68 -13.96 -1.56
CA ARG A 253 -10.07 -14.26 -1.19
C ARG A 253 -10.14 -15.08 0.09
N ALA A 254 -9.29 -16.09 0.22
CA ALA A 254 -9.20 -16.91 1.42
C ALA A 254 -8.84 -16.06 2.65
N LEU A 255 -7.88 -15.13 2.51
CA LEU A 255 -7.52 -14.17 3.55
C LEU A 255 -8.71 -13.29 3.94
N VAL A 256 -9.35 -12.62 2.98
CA VAL A 256 -10.51 -11.76 3.25
C VAL A 256 -11.61 -12.52 3.98
N ALA A 257 -12.00 -13.69 3.48
CA ALA A 257 -13.07 -14.49 4.05
C ALA A 257 -12.75 -14.97 5.47
N ARG A 258 -11.55 -15.53 5.69
CA ARG A 258 -11.15 -16.07 7.00
C ARG A 258 -10.90 -14.97 8.04
N LEU A 259 -10.22 -13.88 7.67
CA LEU A 259 -9.97 -12.75 8.57
C LEU A 259 -11.26 -12.05 8.99
N ARG A 260 -12.20 -11.83 8.06
CA ARG A 260 -13.52 -11.29 8.37
C ARG A 260 -14.28 -12.19 9.33
N SER A 261 -14.28 -13.51 9.07
CA SER A 261 -14.98 -14.48 9.92
C SER A 261 -14.37 -14.57 11.32
N ALA A 262 -13.07 -14.31 11.45
CA ALA A 262 -12.35 -14.26 12.71
C ALA A 262 -12.44 -12.90 13.44
N GLY A 263 -13.13 -11.91 12.87
CA GLY A 263 -13.34 -10.60 13.50
C GLY A 263 -12.14 -9.66 13.45
N ALA A 264 -11.22 -9.81 12.49
CA ALA A 264 -10.16 -8.83 12.24
C ALA A 264 -10.76 -7.43 11.93
N ALA A 265 -10.01 -6.36 12.21
CA ALA A 265 -10.51 -4.99 12.06
C ALA A 265 -10.76 -4.58 10.60
N GLY A 266 -9.91 -5.03 9.67
CA GLY A 266 -10.11 -4.76 8.25
C GLY A 266 -8.98 -5.27 7.35
N ALA A 267 -9.34 -5.52 6.10
CA ALA A 267 -8.39 -5.83 5.04
C ALA A 267 -8.82 -5.18 3.72
N THR A 268 -7.84 -4.76 2.91
CA THR A 268 -8.04 -4.20 1.57
C THR A 268 -7.14 -4.91 0.57
N VAL A 269 -7.71 -5.37 -0.54
CA VAL A 269 -7.00 -6.08 -1.61
C VAL A 269 -6.79 -5.14 -2.79
N LEU A 270 -5.52 -4.95 -3.18
CA LEU A 270 -5.10 -4.16 -4.33
C LEU A 270 -4.54 -5.07 -5.42
N ARG A 271 -5.03 -4.91 -6.65
CA ARG A 271 -4.53 -5.64 -7.82
C ARG A 271 -3.45 -4.81 -8.52
N GLY A 272 -2.27 -5.38 -8.70
CA GLY A 272 -1.21 -4.82 -9.52
C GLY A 272 -1.46 -5.02 -11.02
N VAL A 273 -0.72 -4.31 -11.86
CA VAL A 273 -0.73 -4.47 -13.32
C VAL A 273 0.51 -5.18 -13.85
N TRP A 274 1.58 -5.19 -13.06
CA TRP A 274 2.87 -5.79 -13.39
C TRP A 274 3.67 -6.04 -12.10
N GLY A 275 4.57 -7.02 -12.08
CA GLY A 275 5.46 -7.26 -10.95
C GLY A 275 5.81 -8.73 -10.78
N PHE A 276 6.35 -9.08 -9.62
CA PHE A 276 6.71 -10.43 -9.24
C PHE A 276 6.66 -10.60 -7.73
N VAL A 277 6.47 -11.84 -7.28
CA VAL A 277 6.58 -12.26 -5.89
C VAL A 277 7.46 -13.51 -5.86
N GLY A 278 8.48 -13.53 -4.99
CA GLY A 278 9.46 -14.61 -4.96
C GLY A 278 10.42 -14.55 -6.16
N ASP A 279 10.88 -15.71 -6.62
CA ASP A 279 11.92 -15.81 -7.67
C ASP A 279 11.36 -15.83 -9.10
N GLN A 280 10.07 -15.56 -9.26
CA GLN A 280 9.42 -15.63 -10.56
C GLN A 280 9.74 -14.40 -11.40
N PRO A 281 9.90 -14.56 -12.74
CA PRO A 281 10.10 -13.41 -13.61
C PRO A 281 8.96 -12.39 -13.50
N PRO A 282 9.27 -11.08 -13.64
CA PRO A 282 8.25 -10.05 -13.72
C PRO A 282 7.21 -10.35 -14.79
N HIS A 283 5.96 -10.28 -14.39
CA HIS A 283 4.83 -10.64 -15.21
C HIS A 283 3.66 -9.68 -14.94
N GLY A 284 2.66 -9.75 -15.80
CA GLY A 284 1.44 -8.97 -15.65
C GLY A 284 0.39 -9.47 -16.62
N ASP A 285 -0.70 -8.73 -16.71
CA ASP A 285 -1.84 -9.15 -17.51
C ASP A 285 -1.46 -9.14 -19.01
N ARG A 286 -1.78 -10.24 -19.70
CA ARG A 286 -1.65 -10.35 -21.16
C ARG A 286 -3.05 -10.44 -21.72
N LEU A 287 -3.40 -9.53 -22.64
CA LEU A 287 -4.63 -9.62 -23.42
C LEU A 287 -4.78 -11.08 -23.91
N LEU A 288 -5.94 -11.71 -23.66
CA LEU A 288 -6.32 -13.07 -24.10
C LEU A 288 -5.93 -14.26 -23.20
N ARG A 289 -5.53 -14.08 -21.93
CA ARG A 289 -5.45 -15.19 -20.97
C ARG A 289 -6.74 -15.38 -20.17
N LEU A 290 -7.16 -16.64 -19.99
CA LEU A 290 -8.35 -17.02 -19.19
C LEU A 290 -8.22 -16.64 -17.70
N THR A 291 -6.99 -16.66 -17.17
CA THR A 291 -6.66 -16.25 -15.80
C THR A 291 -5.65 -15.11 -15.84
N ARG A 292 -5.89 -14.07 -15.03
CA ARG A 292 -4.92 -13.00 -14.82
C ARG A 292 -3.85 -13.51 -13.87
N ARG A 293 -2.61 -13.57 -14.35
CA ARG A 293 -1.44 -13.77 -13.51
C ARG A 293 -0.84 -12.40 -13.27
N VAL A 294 -1.36 -11.70 -12.27
CA VAL A 294 -0.89 -10.39 -11.82
C VAL A 294 -0.65 -10.45 -10.32
N PRO A 295 0.32 -9.71 -9.80
CA PRO A 295 0.52 -9.62 -8.36
C PRO A 295 -0.65 -8.89 -7.68
N VAL A 296 -0.97 -9.34 -6.46
CA VAL A 296 -2.02 -8.82 -5.59
C VAL A 296 -1.40 -8.54 -4.22
N ALA A 297 -1.75 -7.40 -3.63
CA ALA A 297 -1.39 -7.05 -2.26
C ALA A 297 -2.65 -7.01 -1.37
N THR A 298 -2.70 -7.88 -0.36
CA THR A 298 -3.72 -7.85 0.69
C THR A 298 -3.16 -7.11 1.90
N VAL A 299 -3.63 -5.89 2.11
CA VAL A 299 -3.24 -5.01 3.21
C VAL A 299 -4.20 -5.23 4.37
N ILE A 300 -3.69 -5.65 5.52
CA ILE A 300 -4.42 -5.91 6.76
C ILE A 300 -3.95 -4.88 7.78
N ILE A 301 -4.87 -4.15 8.41
CA ILE A 301 -4.52 -3.17 9.45
C ILE A 301 -5.35 -3.44 10.68
N ASP A 302 -4.67 -3.65 11.81
CA ASP A 302 -5.30 -3.91 13.11
C ASP A 302 -4.46 -3.30 14.25
N THR A 303 -4.96 -3.45 15.48
CA THR A 303 -4.15 -3.40 16.69
C THR A 303 -3.03 -4.46 16.64
N PRO A 304 -1.90 -4.23 17.34
CA PRO A 304 -0.86 -5.26 17.47
C PRO A 304 -1.38 -6.59 18.03
N ALA A 305 -2.31 -6.54 18.98
CA ALA A 305 -2.93 -7.73 19.55
C ALA A 305 -3.75 -8.51 18.49
N GLY A 306 -4.58 -7.81 17.71
CA GLY A 306 -5.33 -8.41 16.60
C GLY A 306 -4.42 -9.02 15.53
N ILE A 307 -3.36 -8.32 15.11
CA ILE A 307 -2.38 -8.89 14.18
C ILE A 307 -1.74 -10.17 14.75
N ALA A 308 -1.35 -10.17 16.03
CA ALA A 308 -0.78 -11.36 16.67
C ALA A 308 -1.78 -12.52 16.74
N GLU A 309 -3.04 -12.25 17.08
CA GLU A 309 -4.13 -13.23 17.15
C GLU A 309 -4.42 -13.85 15.79
N HIS A 310 -4.57 -13.03 14.74
CA HIS A 310 -4.99 -13.49 13.42
C HIS A 310 -3.83 -13.91 12.53
N PHE A 311 -2.57 -13.76 12.94
CA PHE A 311 -1.41 -14.15 12.13
C PHE A 311 -1.43 -15.65 11.77
N GLY A 312 -1.97 -16.52 12.64
CA GLY A 312 -2.12 -17.94 12.34
C GLY A 312 -2.96 -18.21 11.08
N ILE A 313 -3.97 -17.36 10.79
CA ILE A 313 -4.76 -17.44 9.55
C ILE A 313 -3.89 -17.11 8.35
N VAL A 314 -3.10 -16.04 8.45
CA VAL A 314 -2.21 -15.61 7.37
C VAL A 314 -1.13 -16.66 7.11
N ASP A 315 -0.55 -17.22 8.18
CA ASP A 315 0.44 -18.29 8.12
C ASP A 315 -0.10 -19.51 7.38
N ALA A 316 -1.30 -19.98 7.77
CA ALA A 316 -1.94 -21.12 7.12
C ALA A 316 -2.28 -20.86 5.64
N VAL A 317 -2.86 -19.70 5.32
CA VAL A 317 -3.26 -19.38 3.93
C VAL A 317 -2.05 -19.14 3.02
N THR A 318 -0.90 -18.79 3.57
CA THR A 318 0.37 -18.59 2.83
C THR A 318 1.35 -19.74 3.04
N ALA A 319 0.84 -20.96 3.25
CA ALA A 319 1.67 -22.15 3.52
C ALA A 319 2.58 -22.56 2.36
N GLU A 320 2.24 -22.18 1.13
CA GLU A 320 3.02 -22.53 -0.08
C GLU A 320 3.54 -21.30 -0.84
N HIS A 321 2.70 -20.26 -0.94
CA HIS A 321 2.99 -19.09 -1.77
C HIS A 321 2.81 -17.80 -0.98
N GLY A 322 3.60 -16.80 -1.38
CA GLY A 322 3.42 -15.41 -0.99
C GLY A 322 4.55 -14.86 -0.15
N LEU A 323 4.61 -13.53 -0.11
CA LEU A 323 5.53 -12.75 0.69
C LEU A 323 4.71 -11.97 1.72
N VAL A 324 5.02 -12.15 3.00
CA VAL A 324 4.29 -11.50 4.09
C VAL A 324 5.21 -10.52 4.80
N THR A 325 4.82 -9.26 4.85
CA THR A 325 5.56 -8.21 5.57
C THR A 325 4.74 -7.64 6.72
N SER A 326 5.42 -7.18 7.77
CA SER A 326 4.82 -6.49 8.93
C SER A 326 5.52 -5.18 9.20
N GLU A 327 4.74 -4.14 9.50
CA GLU A 327 5.23 -2.83 9.91
C GLU A 327 4.34 -2.20 10.98
N MET A 328 4.94 -1.40 11.85
CA MET A 328 4.22 -0.57 12.82
C MET A 328 3.69 0.68 12.13
N LEU A 329 2.43 0.99 12.39
CA LEU A 329 1.78 2.23 12.00
C LEU A 329 1.76 3.18 13.21
N PRO A 330 2.52 4.29 13.17
CA PRO A 330 2.63 5.20 14.31
C PRO A 330 1.40 6.07 14.53
N ALA A 331 0.53 6.19 13.52
CA ALA A 331 -0.69 6.97 13.59
C ALA A 331 -1.75 6.30 12.72
N ALA A 332 -2.92 6.09 13.31
CA ALA A 332 -4.07 5.59 12.60
C ALA A 332 -5.36 6.12 13.24
N LEU A 333 -6.25 6.64 12.41
CA LEU A 333 -7.55 7.15 12.80
C LEU A 333 -8.62 6.35 12.08
N LEU A 334 -9.38 5.57 12.83
CA LEU A 334 -10.56 4.88 12.34
C LEU A 334 -11.80 5.73 12.64
N ARG A 335 -12.59 6.02 11.62
CA ARG A 335 -13.89 6.67 11.76
C ARG A 335 -15.01 5.78 11.25
N ASP A 336 -16.08 5.70 12.02
CA ASP A 336 -17.34 5.08 11.63
C ASP A 336 -18.53 5.87 12.19
N GLY A 337 -18.93 6.92 11.47
CA GLY A 337 -19.98 7.83 11.91
C GLY A 337 -19.53 8.59 13.16
N THR A 338 -20.24 8.40 14.28
CA THR A 338 -19.89 9.02 15.58
C THR A 338 -18.78 8.29 16.32
N HIS A 339 -18.43 7.06 15.90
CA HIS A 339 -17.38 6.29 16.54
C HIS A 339 -16.03 6.65 15.94
N CYS A 340 -15.09 7.01 16.80
CA CYS A 340 -13.73 7.37 16.44
C CYS A 340 -12.77 6.59 17.32
N ARG A 341 -11.72 6.00 16.74
CA ARG A 341 -10.64 5.31 17.48
C ARG A 341 -9.27 5.69 16.93
N GLY A 342 -8.30 5.81 17.82
CA GLY A 342 -6.94 6.25 17.49
C GLY A 342 -6.82 7.74 17.19
N GLY A 343 -5.78 8.13 16.47
CA GLY A 343 -5.40 9.51 16.21
C GLY A 343 -4.35 9.61 15.11
N LEU A 344 -4.16 10.84 14.60
CA LEU A 344 -3.15 11.13 13.56
C LEU A 344 -1.86 11.73 14.11
N SER A 345 -1.76 11.87 15.44
CA SER A 345 -0.51 12.16 16.13
C SER A 345 0.43 10.95 16.05
N LEU A 346 1.65 11.19 15.57
CA LEU A 346 2.62 10.13 15.32
C LEU A 346 3.26 9.62 16.61
N GLY A 347 2.92 8.40 17.00
CA GLY A 347 3.56 7.68 18.07
C GLY A 347 5.05 7.47 17.86
N ARG A 348 5.79 7.33 18.97
CA ARG A 348 7.24 7.12 19.03
C ARG A 348 7.53 5.77 19.68
N HIS A 349 7.67 4.75 18.85
CA HIS A 349 8.13 3.44 19.29
C HIS A 349 9.29 2.98 18.41
N ARG A 350 10.41 2.63 19.06
CA ARG A 350 11.55 1.98 18.40
C ARG A 350 11.37 0.48 18.53
N TYR A 351 11.23 -0.19 17.40
CA TYR A 351 11.14 -1.64 17.25
C TYR A 351 12.18 -2.07 16.22
#